data_AF-A0A3A8JM65-F1
#
_entry.id   AF-A0A3A8JM65-F1
#
_cell.length_a   1.000
_cell.length_b   1.000
_cell.length_c   1.000
_cell.angle_alpha   90.00
_cell.angle_beta   90.00
_cell.angle_gamma   90.00
#
_symmetry.space_group_name_H-M   'P 1'
#
loop_
_entity.id
_entity.type
_entity.pdbx_description
1 polymer ?
#
loop_
_entity_poly.entity_id
_entity_poly.type
_entity_poly.pdbx_seq_one_letter_code
_entity_poly.pdbx_strand_id
1 'polypeptide(L)'
;MRTPVLLCAALLVLSACGPDFELQSEIRRVRVLAIKAEPAELALDPNASTLPPPVTFNALAVTPDGRPVTVTYALCRPDVNPYGDTGCPGANGVALQDGVLSLSDPAVQALLIAAFQAATGSTGGGSGGGFDFNDPTVRAVLETGLPLFVGYEATDGSGTPEGVERGVRRITLRSTGTPNLNPVMQDVLWAEEPLVGPLPLDSEVTFRPVLAEGSEEAYSTADGTKTEQVFYSWFATGDGEVNSFRSLEPVDGKPGDPTTTYQTSMTPERITLWVVARDGRGGVDWAIRTVDVGP
;
A
#
# COMPACT_ATOMS: atom_id res chain seq x y z
N MET A 1 61.32 -27.31 41.84
CA MET A 1 60.32 -28.09 41.05
C MET A 1 59.16 -27.17 40.72
N ARG A 2 58.83 -27.11 39.42
CA ARG A 2 57.60 -26.58 38.79
C ARG A 2 57.41 -25.05 38.68
N THR A 3 57.83 -24.60 37.49
CA THR A 3 57.41 -23.46 36.66
C THR A 3 55.97 -23.64 36.09
N PRO A 4 55.40 -22.68 35.31
CA PRO A 4 54.04 -22.16 35.44
C PRO A 4 53.11 -22.59 34.28
N VAL A 5 51.81 -22.26 34.35
CA VAL A 5 50.94 -22.16 33.16
C VAL A 5 49.88 -21.06 33.39
N LEU A 6 50.15 -19.86 32.86
CA LEU A 6 49.13 -18.92 32.40
C LEU A 6 48.78 -19.35 30.97
N LEU A 7 47.54 -19.71 30.68
CA LEU A 7 47.09 -19.87 29.30
C LEU A 7 45.60 -19.55 29.14
N CYS A 8 45.34 -18.59 28.25
CA CYS A 8 44.21 -18.51 27.33
C CYS A 8 42.77 -18.51 27.90
N ALA A 9 42.24 -17.31 28.15
CA ALA A 9 40.81 -17.03 28.04
C ALA A 9 40.60 -15.66 27.36
N ALA A 10 41.06 -15.55 26.12
CA ALA A 10 40.82 -14.39 25.26
C ALA A 10 40.64 -14.89 23.83
N LEU A 11 39.42 -15.27 23.46
CA LEU A 11 38.93 -15.49 22.09
C LEU A 11 37.54 -16.16 22.19
N LEU A 12 36.45 -15.37 22.27
CA LEU A 12 35.08 -15.85 22.01
C LEU A 12 34.05 -14.69 21.92
N VAL A 13 34.45 -13.52 21.39
CA VAL A 13 33.51 -12.41 21.08
C VAL A 13 33.73 -11.94 19.65
N LEU A 14 33.62 -12.84 18.68
CA LEU A 14 33.57 -12.53 17.25
C LEU A 14 32.67 -13.56 16.58
N SER A 15 31.37 -13.26 16.50
CA SER A 15 30.38 -13.77 15.51
C SER A 15 28.95 -13.72 16.07
N ALA A 16 28.46 -12.52 16.37
CA ALA A 16 27.03 -12.29 16.54
C ALA A 16 26.57 -11.11 15.67
N CYS A 17 27.07 -11.06 14.42
CA CYS A 17 26.34 -10.40 13.35
C CYS A 17 25.53 -11.51 12.68
N GLY A 18 24.23 -11.56 12.96
CA GLY A 18 23.29 -12.32 12.14
C GLY A 18 23.29 -11.77 10.71
N PRO A 19 22.64 -12.46 9.75
CA PRO A 19 22.54 -11.94 8.39
C PRO A 19 21.98 -10.52 8.43
N ASP A 20 22.63 -9.60 7.72
CA ASP A 20 22.14 -8.25 7.50
C ASP A 20 20.65 -8.32 7.16
N PHE A 21 19.82 -7.67 7.97
CA PHE A 21 18.40 -7.60 7.70
C PHE A 21 18.21 -6.97 6.31
N GLU A 22 17.42 -7.62 5.45
CA GLU A 22 17.08 -7.07 4.14
C GLU A 22 16.47 -5.68 4.32
N LEU A 23 17.02 -4.68 3.62
CA LEU A 23 16.48 -3.32 3.67
C LEU A 23 15.07 -3.32 3.08
N GLN A 24 14.14 -2.63 3.75
CA GLN A 24 12.73 -2.61 3.32
C GLN A 24 12.54 -2.09 1.88
N SER A 25 13.46 -1.23 1.43
CA SER A 25 13.53 -0.65 0.09
C SER A 25 14.06 -1.59 -0.98
N GLU A 26 14.80 -2.63 -0.61
CA GLU A 26 15.51 -3.46 -1.57
C GLU A 26 14.54 -4.45 -2.22
N ILE A 27 14.57 -4.48 -3.56
CA ILE A 27 13.73 -5.37 -4.35
C ILE A 27 14.54 -6.61 -4.71
N ARG A 28 14.45 -7.67 -3.89
CA ARG A 28 15.12 -8.97 -4.10
C ARG A 28 14.23 -10.09 -4.63
N ARG A 29 12.91 -9.89 -4.59
CA ARG A 29 11.88 -10.87 -4.97
C ARG A 29 10.66 -10.14 -5.53
N VAL A 30 9.60 -10.86 -5.92
CA VAL A 30 8.33 -10.22 -6.28
C VAL A 30 7.86 -9.35 -5.11
N ARG A 31 7.59 -8.08 -5.40
CA ARG A 31 7.16 -7.07 -4.43
C ARG A 31 6.00 -6.23 -4.97
N VAL A 32 4.90 -6.13 -4.22
CA VAL A 32 3.78 -5.21 -4.45
C VAL A 32 4.03 -4.00 -3.57
N LEU A 33 4.51 -2.94 -4.21
CA LEU A 33 4.86 -1.69 -3.53
C LEU A 33 3.60 -0.89 -3.17
N ALA A 34 2.55 -0.99 -3.98
CA ALA A 34 1.32 -0.25 -3.83
C ALA A 34 0.15 -0.95 -4.51
N ILE A 35 -1.08 -0.71 -4.01
CA ILE A 35 -2.33 -1.02 -4.71
C ILE A 35 -3.21 0.21 -4.64
N LYS A 36 -3.51 0.77 -5.82
CA LYS A 36 -4.46 1.87 -6.00
C LYS A 36 -5.84 1.31 -6.26
N ALA A 37 -6.83 1.88 -5.59
CA ALA A 37 -8.24 1.60 -5.81
C ALA A 37 -8.86 2.83 -6.48
N GLU A 38 -9.61 2.64 -7.57
CA GLU A 38 -10.32 3.73 -8.24
C GLU A 38 -11.81 3.41 -8.30
N PRO A 39 -12.66 4.09 -7.50
CA PRO A 39 -12.33 5.13 -6.50
C PRO A 39 -11.60 4.60 -5.24
N ALA A 40 -10.96 5.50 -4.48
CA ALA A 40 -10.19 5.17 -3.27
C ALA A 40 -11.06 4.71 -2.09
N GLU A 41 -12.29 5.22 -2.03
CA GLU A 41 -13.33 4.86 -1.08
C GLU A 41 -14.62 4.54 -1.85
N LEU A 42 -15.34 3.51 -1.41
CA LEU A 42 -16.61 3.12 -1.99
C LEU A 42 -17.73 3.91 -1.30
N ALA A 43 -18.19 4.97 -1.95
CA ALA A 43 -19.30 5.78 -1.47
C ALA A 43 -20.64 5.11 -1.80
N LEU A 44 -21.50 4.89 -0.82
CA LEU A 44 -22.83 4.33 -1.02
C LEU A 44 -23.88 5.26 -0.41
N ASP A 45 -24.80 5.76 -1.22
CA ASP A 45 -26.03 6.39 -0.72
C ASP A 45 -27.12 5.31 -0.57
N PRO A 46 -27.58 4.98 0.66
CA PRO A 46 -28.63 3.99 0.91
C PRO A 46 -29.96 4.28 0.21
N ASN A 47 -30.20 5.53 -0.18
CA ASN A 47 -31.44 5.99 -0.81
C ASN A 47 -31.31 6.19 -2.32
N ALA A 48 -30.11 6.00 -2.88
CA ALA A 48 -29.91 6.13 -4.31
C ALA A 48 -30.64 5.02 -5.08
N SER A 49 -31.18 5.37 -6.24
CA SER A 49 -31.80 4.41 -7.16
C SER A 49 -30.77 3.59 -7.95
N THR A 50 -29.49 3.94 -7.87
CA THR A 50 -28.38 3.29 -8.57
C THR A 50 -27.24 3.00 -7.61
N LEU A 51 -26.63 1.82 -7.76
CA LEU A 51 -25.41 1.46 -7.04
C LEU A 51 -24.23 2.34 -7.50
N PRO A 52 -23.23 2.54 -6.63
CA PRO A 52 -22.01 3.24 -7.00
C PRO A 52 -21.26 2.54 -8.14
N PRO A 53 -20.40 3.26 -8.87
CA PRO A 53 -19.54 2.65 -9.88
C PRO A 53 -18.64 1.56 -9.25
N PRO A 54 -18.25 0.54 -10.02
CA PRO A 54 -17.29 -0.46 -9.56
C PRO A 54 -15.94 0.17 -9.19
N VAL A 55 -15.22 -0.50 -8.29
CA VAL A 55 -13.85 -0.15 -7.92
C VAL A 55 -12.89 -1.00 -8.73
N THR A 56 -11.92 -0.37 -9.39
CA THR A 56 -10.82 -1.08 -10.07
C THR A 56 -9.56 -1.03 -9.23
N PHE A 57 -8.89 -2.17 -9.08
CA PHE A 57 -7.61 -2.28 -8.37
C PHE A 57 -6.43 -2.38 -9.35
N ASN A 58 -5.45 -1.50 -9.18
CA ASN A 58 -4.20 -1.53 -9.93
C ASN A 58 -3.02 -1.65 -8.97
N ALA A 59 -2.13 -2.61 -9.22
CA ALA A 59 -0.97 -2.86 -8.38
C ALA A 59 0.30 -2.34 -9.03
N LEU A 60 1.12 -1.65 -8.26
CA LEU A 60 2.54 -1.47 -8.55
C LEU A 60 3.28 -2.71 -8.04
N ALA A 61 3.43 -3.70 -8.90
CA ALA A 61 4.14 -4.94 -8.62
C ALA A 61 5.43 -5.02 -9.44
N VAL A 62 6.54 -5.37 -8.77
CA VAL A 62 7.89 -5.31 -9.34
C VAL A 62 8.68 -6.58 -9.03
N THR A 63 9.69 -6.84 -9.85
CA THR A 63 10.73 -7.87 -9.65
C THR A 63 12.10 -7.21 -9.77
N PRO A 64 13.16 -7.81 -9.21
CA PRO A 64 14.51 -7.25 -9.27
C PRO A 64 15.02 -7.05 -10.69
N ASP A 65 14.63 -7.96 -11.59
CA ASP A 65 15.07 -8.02 -12.99
C ASP A 65 14.01 -7.50 -13.99
N GLY A 66 12.93 -6.90 -13.49
CA GLY A 66 11.90 -6.27 -14.34
C GLY A 66 11.00 -7.25 -15.10
N ARG A 67 11.00 -8.53 -14.75
CA ARG A 67 10.03 -9.51 -15.27
C ARG A 67 8.59 -9.08 -14.95
N PRO A 68 7.64 -9.30 -15.89
CA PRO A 68 6.23 -9.01 -15.64
C PRO A 68 5.68 -9.76 -14.42
N VAL A 69 4.86 -9.07 -13.63
CA VAL A 69 4.13 -9.64 -12.50
C VAL A 69 2.64 -9.60 -12.81
N THR A 70 1.97 -10.74 -12.66
CA THR A 70 0.51 -10.84 -12.74
C THR A 70 -0.07 -10.72 -11.33
N VAL A 71 -1.11 -9.92 -11.17
CA VAL A 71 -1.80 -9.75 -9.88
C VAL A 71 -3.25 -10.19 -10.01
N THR A 72 -3.68 -11.06 -9.11
CA THR A 72 -5.08 -11.49 -8.98
C THR A 72 -5.65 -11.01 -7.65
N TYR A 73 -6.96 -10.76 -7.61
CA TYR A 73 -7.63 -10.17 -6.46
C TYR A 73 -8.85 -10.99 -6.03
N ALA A 74 -9.17 -10.93 -4.74
CA ALA A 74 -10.44 -11.44 -4.19
C ALA A 74 -10.95 -10.57 -3.05
N LEU A 75 -12.28 -10.39 -2.96
CA LEU A 75 -12.92 -9.85 -1.77
C LEU A 75 -12.92 -10.93 -0.68
N CYS A 76 -12.24 -10.67 0.44
CA CYS A 76 -12.09 -11.62 1.53
C CYS A 76 -13.40 -11.85 2.26
N ARG A 77 -13.63 -13.09 2.70
CA ARG A 77 -14.72 -13.36 3.65
C ARG A 77 -14.39 -12.76 5.03
N PRO A 78 -15.40 -12.31 5.80
CA PRO A 78 -15.19 -11.70 7.11
C PRO A 78 -14.70 -12.68 8.20
N ASP A 79 -14.88 -14.00 8.01
CA ASP A 79 -14.43 -15.05 8.93
C ASP A 79 -12.98 -15.48 8.68
N VAL A 80 -12.35 -15.00 7.60
CA VAL A 80 -10.96 -15.28 7.28
C VAL A 80 -10.08 -14.20 7.90
N ASN A 81 -9.00 -14.59 8.58
CA ASN A 81 -7.97 -13.65 9.01
C ASN A 81 -7.24 -13.12 7.76
N PRO A 82 -7.42 -11.85 7.37
CA PRO A 82 -6.82 -11.31 6.16
C PRO A 82 -5.29 -11.13 6.28
N TYR A 83 -4.75 -11.20 7.50
CA TYR A 83 -3.33 -11.04 7.81
C TYR A 83 -2.62 -12.37 8.12
N GLY A 84 -3.34 -13.49 8.09
CA GLY A 84 -2.75 -14.82 8.31
C GLY A 84 -2.13 -15.42 7.04
N ASP A 85 -1.50 -16.58 7.18
CA ASP A 85 -0.80 -17.32 6.10
C ASP A 85 -1.67 -17.65 4.87
N THR A 86 -2.99 -17.45 4.97
CA THR A 86 -3.98 -17.69 3.90
C THR A 86 -4.27 -16.49 2.98
N GLY A 87 -3.85 -15.25 3.31
CA GLY A 87 -3.75 -13.98 2.50
C GLY A 87 -4.94 -13.45 1.65
N CYS A 88 -5.77 -14.36 1.15
CA CYS A 88 -6.98 -14.25 0.34
C CYS A 88 -6.83 -13.91 -1.16
N PRO A 89 -6.54 -14.95 -1.94
CA PRO A 89 -7.29 -15.25 -3.17
C PRO A 89 -7.84 -16.70 -3.16
N GLY A 90 -8.77 -17.03 -4.06
CA GLY A 90 -9.40 -18.37 -4.15
C GLY A 90 -10.47 -18.63 -3.08
N ALA A 91 -10.57 -19.87 -2.57
CA ALA A 91 -11.66 -20.40 -1.72
C ALA A 91 -11.98 -19.61 -0.42
N ASN A 92 -11.15 -18.62 -0.09
CA ASN A 92 -11.27 -17.76 1.08
C ASN A 92 -11.94 -16.40 0.77
N GLY A 93 -12.47 -16.22 -0.44
CA GLY A 93 -13.14 -15.01 -0.87
C GLY A 93 -13.90 -15.17 -2.18
N VAL A 94 -14.36 -14.05 -2.73
CA VAL A 94 -14.93 -13.96 -4.08
C VAL A 94 -13.90 -13.35 -5.01
N ALA A 95 -13.53 -14.10 -6.05
CA ALA A 95 -12.57 -13.61 -7.05
C ALA A 95 -13.10 -12.34 -7.74
N LEU A 96 -12.24 -11.33 -7.85
CA LEU A 96 -12.56 -10.08 -8.54
C LEU A 96 -12.00 -10.17 -9.96
N GLN A 97 -12.87 -10.47 -10.92
CA GLN A 97 -12.49 -10.57 -12.32
C GLN A 97 -11.87 -9.25 -12.77
N ASP A 98 -10.70 -9.33 -13.39
CA ASP A 98 -9.91 -8.18 -13.86
C ASP A 98 -9.64 -7.11 -12.77
N GLY A 99 -9.65 -7.53 -11.49
CA GLY A 99 -9.43 -6.62 -10.36
C GLY A 99 -10.60 -5.65 -10.13
N VAL A 100 -11.83 -6.01 -10.50
CA VAL A 100 -13.01 -5.15 -10.35
C VAL A 100 -13.91 -5.62 -9.21
N LEU A 101 -14.14 -4.76 -8.22
CA LEU A 101 -15.15 -4.93 -7.18
C LEU A 101 -16.42 -4.19 -7.57
N SER A 102 -17.50 -4.93 -7.85
CA SER A 102 -18.81 -4.35 -8.17
C SER A 102 -19.86 -4.73 -7.13
N LEU A 103 -20.59 -3.75 -6.61
CA LEU A 103 -21.76 -4.02 -5.76
C LEU A 103 -22.94 -4.60 -6.54
N SER A 104 -22.89 -4.65 -7.87
CA SER A 104 -23.89 -5.35 -8.69
C SER A 104 -23.65 -6.85 -8.79
N ASP A 105 -22.46 -7.34 -8.40
CA ASP A 105 -22.13 -8.75 -8.42
C ASP A 105 -22.84 -9.48 -7.25
N PRO A 106 -23.70 -10.49 -7.51
CA PRO A 106 -24.39 -11.24 -6.46
C PRO A 106 -23.46 -11.91 -5.45
N ALA A 107 -22.27 -12.35 -5.88
CA ALA A 107 -21.30 -12.98 -4.98
C ALA A 107 -20.67 -11.93 -4.03
N VAL A 108 -20.40 -10.73 -4.53
CA VAL A 108 -19.96 -9.59 -3.71
C VAL A 108 -21.06 -9.17 -2.74
N GLN A 109 -22.32 -9.11 -3.18
CA GLN A 109 -23.45 -8.77 -2.31
C GLN A 109 -23.61 -9.77 -1.15
N ALA A 110 -23.44 -11.07 -1.41
CA ALA A 110 -23.51 -12.09 -0.36
C ALA A 110 -22.42 -11.89 0.71
N LEU A 111 -21.18 -11.56 0.29
CA LEU A 111 -20.10 -11.24 1.24
C LEU A 111 -20.33 -9.92 1.96
N LEU A 112 -20.91 -8.93 1.30
CA LEU A 112 -21.23 -7.66 1.92
C LEU A 112 -22.25 -7.84 3.06
N ILE A 113 -23.30 -8.63 2.83
CA ILE A 113 -24.28 -8.99 3.86
C ILE A 113 -23.59 -9.68 5.04
N ALA A 114 -22.69 -10.64 4.77
CA ALA A 114 -21.93 -11.32 5.82
C ALA A 114 -21.00 -10.35 6.59
N ALA A 115 -20.39 -9.39 5.91
CA ALA A 115 -19.54 -8.38 6.53
C ALA A 115 -20.35 -7.45 7.45
N PHE A 116 -21.55 -7.02 7.03
CA PHE A 116 -22.46 -6.29 7.90
C PHE A 116 -22.95 -7.12 9.09
N GLN A 117 -23.26 -8.40 8.88
CA GLN A 117 -23.62 -9.30 9.96
C GLN A 117 -22.50 -9.44 10.98
N ALA A 118 -21.25 -9.58 10.53
CA ALA A 118 -20.09 -9.64 11.40
C ALA A 118 -19.87 -8.31 12.16
N ALA A 119 -20.09 -7.17 11.51
CA ALA A 119 -19.91 -5.85 12.13
C ALA A 119 -21.03 -5.46 13.11
N THR A 120 -22.26 -5.89 12.85
CA THR A 120 -23.45 -5.45 13.61
C THR A 120 -24.00 -6.51 14.57
N GLY A 121 -23.68 -7.79 14.36
CA GLY A 121 -24.37 -8.91 15.01
C GLY A 121 -25.83 -9.08 14.57
N SER A 122 -26.28 -8.31 13.57
CA SER A 122 -27.65 -8.29 13.05
C SER A 122 -27.67 -8.73 11.59
N THR A 123 -28.74 -9.40 11.16
CA THR A 123 -28.96 -9.73 9.74
C THR A 123 -29.42 -8.51 8.91
N GLY A 124 -29.48 -7.31 9.50
CA GLY A 124 -29.93 -6.08 8.84
C GLY A 124 -31.42 -6.13 8.47
N GLY A 125 -32.24 -6.68 9.39
CA GLY A 125 -33.59 -7.17 9.12
C GLY A 125 -34.57 -6.10 8.63
N GLY A 126 -34.75 -6.04 7.31
CA GLY A 126 -35.89 -5.38 6.69
C GLY A 126 -37.20 -6.15 6.90
N SER A 127 -38.33 -5.46 6.74
CA SER A 127 -39.65 -6.10 6.72
C SER A 127 -39.74 -7.11 5.56
N GLY A 128 -39.50 -8.40 5.84
CA GLY A 128 -39.50 -9.48 4.82
C GLY A 128 -38.25 -10.37 4.80
N GLY A 129 -37.27 -10.17 5.69
CA GLY A 129 -36.10 -11.06 5.83
C GLY A 129 -34.96 -10.80 4.83
N GLY A 130 -35.06 -9.73 4.03
CA GLY A 130 -33.96 -9.22 3.20
C GLY A 130 -33.05 -8.26 3.96
N PHE A 131 -31.84 -8.06 3.44
CA PHE A 131 -30.89 -7.05 3.94
C PHE A 131 -31.39 -5.64 3.60
N ASP A 132 -31.47 -4.77 4.61
CA ASP A 132 -31.96 -3.39 4.47
C ASP A 132 -30.87 -2.38 4.80
N PHE A 133 -30.44 -1.59 3.81
CA PHE A 133 -29.48 -0.50 4.00
C PHE A 133 -30.05 0.65 4.86
N ASN A 134 -31.37 0.71 5.04
CA ASN A 134 -32.03 1.69 5.91
C ASN A 134 -32.20 1.21 7.35
N ASP A 135 -31.80 -0.02 7.68
CA ASP A 135 -31.73 -0.47 9.07
C ASP A 135 -30.82 0.49 9.87
N PRO A 136 -31.27 1.01 11.03
CA PRO A 136 -30.50 2.00 11.81
C PRO A 136 -29.10 1.52 12.20
N THR A 137 -28.92 0.22 12.43
CA THR A 137 -27.63 -0.38 12.79
C THR A 137 -26.71 -0.44 11.58
N VAL A 138 -27.24 -0.82 10.40
CA VAL A 138 -26.51 -0.79 9.14
C VAL A 138 -26.10 0.64 8.77
N ARG A 139 -27.01 1.61 8.93
CA ARG A 139 -26.71 3.03 8.70
C ARG A 139 -25.59 3.55 9.58
N ALA A 140 -25.61 3.24 10.87
CA ALA A 140 -24.54 3.65 11.79
C ALA A 140 -23.16 3.09 11.38
N VAL A 141 -23.12 1.84 10.90
CA VAL A 141 -21.89 1.25 10.35
C VAL A 141 -21.46 1.94 9.06
N LEU A 142 -22.38 2.23 8.15
CA LEU A 142 -22.09 2.95 6.91
C LEU A 142 -21.61 4.39 7.15
N GLU A 143 -22.16 5.10 8.13
CA GLU A 143 -21.71 6.44 8.51
C GLU A 143 -20.27 6.39 9.08
N THR A 144 -19.96 5.35 9.85
CA THR A 144 -18.61 5.13 10.41
C THR A 144 -17.61 4.63 9.36
N GLY A 145 -18.08 3.87 8.36
CA GLY A 145 -17.30 3.21 7.34
C GLY A 145 -17.08 1.72 7.67
N LEU A 146 -17.58 0.83 6.81
CA LEU A 146 -17.34 -0.61 6.88
C LEU A 146 -16.01 -0.93 6.16
N PRO A 147 -15.01 -1.50 6.85
CA PRO A 147 -13.79 -1.95 6.19
C PRO A 147 -14.06 -3.25 5.42
N LEU A 148 -13.76 -3.24 4.13
CA LEU A 148 -13.71 -4.41 3.26
C LEU A 148 -12.25 -4.75 2.96
N PHE A 149 -11.91 -6.03 2.99
CA PHE A 149 -10.56 -6.52 2.72
C PHE A 149 -10.52 -7.16 1.35
N VAL A 150 -9.58 -6.69 0.52
CA VAL A 150 -9.30 -7.23 -0.82
C VAL A 150 -7.92 -7.85 -0.76
N GLY A 151 -7.88 -9.17 -0.77
CA GLY A 151 -6.63 -9.90 -0.83
C GLY A 151 -6.11 -9.97 -2.26
N TYR A 152 -4.79 -10.12 -2.38
CA TYR A 152 -4.12 -10.25 -3.66
C TYR A 152 -3.08 -11.36 -3.64
N GLU A 153 -2.80 -11.89 -4.83
CA GLU A 153 -1.62 -12.70 -5.10
C GLU A 153 -0.93 -12.15 -6.35
N ALA A 154 0.33 -11.79 -6.19
CA ALA A 154 1.22 -11.33 -7.24
C ALA A 154 2.20 -12.45 -7.57
N THR A 155 2.38 -12.77 -8.85
CA THR A 155 3.33 -13.80 -9.30
C THR A 155 4.06 -13.44 -10.58
N ASP A 156 5.34 -13.81 -10.66
CA ASP A 156 6.14 -13.75 -11.89
C ASP A 156 6.05 -15.04 -12.74
N GLY A 157 5.23 -16.01 -12.32
CA GLY A 157 5.01 -17.28 -13.02
C GLY A 157 6.11 -18.34 -12.83
N SER A 158 7.14 -18.06 -12.03
CA SER A 158 8.24 -19.01 -11.77
C SER A 158 7.83 -20.22 -10.92
N GLY A 159 6.77 -20.07 -10.11
CA GLY A 159 6.31 -21.09 -9.17
C GLY A 159 7.22 -21.26 -7.95
N THR A 160 8.20 -20.38 -7.73
CA THR A 160 9.03 -20.40 -6.52
C THR A 160 8.42 -19.53 -5.42
N PRO A 161 8.80 -19.74 -4.15
CA PRO A 161 8.36 -18.88 -3.04
C PRO A 161 8.74 -17.40 -3.24
N GLU A 162 9.88 -17.11 -3.89
CA GLU A 162 10.35 -15.75 -4.18
C GLU A 162 9.59 -15.13 -5.36
N GLY A 163 9.02 -15.96 -6.22
CA GLY A 163 8.18 -15.57 -7.36
C GLY A 163 6.71 -15.29 -7.01
N VAL A 164 6.36 -15.30 -5.71
CA VAL A 164 4.99 -15.07 -5.24
C VAL A 164 4.99 -14.12 -4.05
N GLU A 165 4.06 -13.18 -4.06
CA GLU A 165 3.70 -12.39 -2.88
C GLU A 165 2.18 -12.38 -2.68
N ARG A 166 1.77 -12.38 -1.41
CA ARG A 166 0.38 -12.25 -1.01
C ARG A 166 0.26 -11.15 0.02
N GLY A 167 -0.88 -10.49 0.01
CA GLY A 167 -1.21 -9.51 1.04
C GLY A 167 -2.66 -9.07 0.92
N VAL A 168 -3.00 -8.05 1.68
CA VAL A 168 -4.35 -7.51 1.71
C VAL A 168 -4.33 -5.99 1.59
N ARG A 169 -5.32 -5.45 0.88
CA ARG A 169 -5.65 -4.03 0.81
C ARG A 169 -7.01 -3.82 1.46
N ARG A 170 -7.18 -2.74 2.21
CA ARG A 170 -8.46 -2.37 2.83
C ARG A 170 -9.16 -1.26 2.07
N ILE A 171 -10.35 -1.49 1.53
CA ILE A 171 -11.21 -0.43 1.01
C ILE A 171 -12.34 -0.15 1.99
N THR A 172 -12.72 1.12 2.16
CA THR A 172 -13.82 1.49 3.04
C THR A 172 -15.09 1.65 2.22
N LEU A 173 -16.18 1.02 2.67
CA LEU A 173 -17.54 1.30 2.20
C LEU A 173 -18.20 2.27 3.18
N ARG A 174 -18.60 3.45 2.71
CA ARG A 174 -19.16 4.50 3.56
C ARG A 174 -20.35 5.20 2.92
N SER A 175 -21.33 5.59 3.74
CA SER A 175 -22.33 6.58 3.35
C SER A 175 -21.77 7.98 3.57
N THR A 176 -21.33 8.63 2.50
CA THR A 176 -20.70 9.96 2.52
C THR A 176 -21.02 10.75 1.25
N GLY A 177 -21.19 12.06 1.39
CA GLY A 177 -21.29 12.99 0.26
C GLY A 177 -19.93 13.49 -0.24
N THR A 178 -18.85 13.20 0.49
CA THR A 178 -17.47 13.61 0.20
C THR A 178 -16.55 12.39 0.36
N PRO A 179 -16.57 11.45 -0.61
CA PRO A 179 -15.71 10.29 -0.56
C PRO A 179 -14.25 10.67 -0.71
N ASN A 180 -13.37 9.87 -0.13
CA ASN A 180 -11.92 9.99 -0.31
C ASN A 180 -11.52 9.84 -1.78
N LEU A 181 -10.61 10.70 -2.24
CA LEU A 181 -9.95 10.60 -3.52
C LEU A 181 -8.56 9.98 -3.35
N ASN A 182 -7.92 9.59 -4.47
CA ASN A 182 -6.51 9.24 -4.39
C ASN A 182 -5.69 10.54 -4.42
N PRO A 183 -4.56 10.63 -3.69
CA PRO A 183 -3.55 11.65 -4.00
C PRO A 183 -3.12 11.48 -5.46
N VAL A 184 -2.59 12.52 -6.08
CA VAL A 184 -2.11 12.47 -7.46
C VAL A 184 -0.63 12.82 -7.49
N MET A 185 0.21 11.83 -7.80
CA MET A 185 1.65 12.02 -7.97
C MET A 185 1.94 12.68 -9.32
N GLN A 186 2.42 13.91 -9.30
CA GLN A 186 2.74 14.68 -10.49
C GLN A 186 4.19 14.47 -10.94
N ASP A 187 5.14 14.58 -10.00
CA ASP A 187 6.56 14.49 -10.32
C ASP A 187 7.44 14.00 -9.16
N VAL A 188 8.70 13.74 -9.48
CA VAL A 188 9.81 13.58 -8.53
C VAL A 188 10.92 14.48 -9.01
N LEU A 189 11.38 15.37 -8.14
CA LEU A 189 12.38 16.38 -8.46
C LEU A 189 13.74 16.02 -7.86
N TRP A 190 14.79 16.44 -8.55
CA TRP A 190 16.16 16.49 -8.08
C TRP A 190 16.72 17.88 -8.39
N ALA A 191 17.29 18.54 -7.37
CA ALA A 191 17.74 19.93 -7.48
C ALA A 191 16.65 20.89 -8.00
N GLU A 192 15.41 20.70 -7.53
CA GLU A 192 14.20 21.46 -7.91
C GLU A 192 13.76 21.35 -9.38
N GLU A 193 14.35 20.44 -10.14
CA GLU A 193 13.99 20.15 -11.53
C GLU A 193 13.46 18.70 -11.68
N PRO A 194 12.65 18.40 -12.71
CA PRO A 194 12.20 17.03 -12.98
C PRO A 194 13.35 16.03 -13.03
N LEU A 195 13.21 14.89 -12.36
CA LEU A 195 14.23 13.86 -12.31
C LEU A 195 14.38 13.17 -13.68
N VAL A 196 15.33 13.66 -14.48
CA VAL A 196 15.68 13.14 -15.81
C VAL A 196 17.08 12.51 -15.89
N GLY A 197 17.93 12.76 -14.90
CA GLY A 197 19.32 12.29 -14.86
C GLY A 197 20.26 12.99 -15.86
N PRO A 198 21.52 12.53 -15.98
CA PRO A 198 22.14 11.51 -15.13
C PRO A 198 22.40 12.04 -13.72
N LEU A 199 22.34 11.14 -12.73
CA LEU A 199 22.77 11.42 -11.36
C LEU A 199 24.30 11.31 -11.24
N PRO A 200 24.94 12.07 -10.34
CA PRO A 200 26.38 11.93 -10.08
C PRO A 200 26.72 10.56 -9.49
N LEU A 201 27.95 10.07 -9.73
CA LEU A 201 28.49 8.87 -9.07
C LEU A 201 28.89 9.18 -7.63
N ASP A 202 28.79 8.18 -6.76
CA ASP A 202 29.28 8.20 -5.37
C ASP A 202 28.90 9.49 -4.61
N SER A 203 27.63 9.87 -4.70
CA SER A 203 27.13 11.14 -4.16
C SER A 203 25.78 10.94 -3.50
N GLU A 204 25.57 11.61 -2.36
CA GLU A 204 24.24 11.73 -1.79
C GLU A 204 23.43 12.78 -2.58
N VAL A 205 22.25 12.39 -3.05
CA VAL A 205 21.29 13.28 -3.70
C VAL A 205 19.98 13.29 -2.94
N THR A 206 19.26 14.42 -2.99
CA THR A 206 17.94 14.57 -2.36
C THR A 206 16.85 14.59 -3.42
N PHE A 207 15.82 13.78 -3.22
CA PHE A 207 14.62 13.76 -4.05
C PHE A 207 13.43 14.38 -3.33
N ARG A 208 12.60 15.10 -4.07
CA ARG A 208 11.35 15.70 -3.56
C ARG A 208 10.16 15.25 -4.41
N PRO A 209 9.12 14.64 -3.83
CA PRO A 209 7.91 14.33 -4.57
C PRO A 209 7.09 15.60 -4.82
N VAL A 210 6.25 15.57 -5.85
CA VAL A 210 5.30 16.65 -6.16
C VAL A 210 3.92 16.04 -6.30
N LEU A 211 3.00 16.48 -5.44
CA LEU A 211 1.58 16.17 -5.55
C LEU A 211 0.87 17.22 -6.40
N ALA A 212 -0.16 16.81 -7.13
CA ALA A 212 -1.06 17.75 -7.78
C ALA A 212 -1.91 18.50 -6.73
N GLU A 213 -2.36 19.71 -7.09
CA GLU A 213 -3.32 20.45 -6.27
C GLU A 213 -4.57 19.61 -5.97
N GLY A 214 -5.03 19.66 -4.72
CA GLY A 214 -6.18 18.87 -4.26
C GLY A 214 -5.86 17.43 -3.81
N SER A 215 -4.60 17.01 -3.84
CA SER A 215 -4.19 15.68 -3.32
C SER A 215 -4.22 15.57 -1.79
N GLU A 216 -4.33 16.70 -1.08
CA GLU A 216 -4.45 16.77 0.37
C GLU A 216 -5.86 17.24 0.72
N GLU A 217 -6.76 16.30 1.01
CA GLU A 217 -8.16 16.63 1.26
C GLU A 217 -8.40 16.96 2.74
N ALA A 218 -9.30 17.92 2.98
CA ALA A 218 -9.86 18.16 4.30
C ALA A 218 -11.10 17.28 4.51
N TYR A 219 -11.19 16.61 5.66
CA TYR A 219 -12.29 15.73 5.99
C TYR A 219 -12.76 15.92 7.43
N SER A 220 -14.04 15.65 7.66
CA SER A 220 -14.64 15.77 8.99
C SER A 220 -14.42 14.52 9.83
N THR A 221 -14.02 14.73 11.08
CA THR A 221 -13.94 13.70 12.12
C THR A 221 -14.74 14.11 13.35
N ALA A 222 -14.91 13.20 14.31
CA ALA A 222 -15.54 13.53 15.59
C ALA A 222 -14.82 14.67 16.35
N ASP A 223 -13.52 14.85 16.12
CA ASP A 223 -12.69 15.90 16.74
C ASP A 223 -12.67 17.22 15.94
N GLY A 224 -13.43 17.29 14.83
CA GLY A 224 -13.44 18.40 13.90
C GLY A 224 -12.81 18.07 12.55
N THR A 225 -12.64 19.09 11.71
CA THR A 225 -12.01 18.97 10.40
C THR A 225 -10.52 18.68 10.55
N LYS A 226 -10.01 17.71 9.80
CA LYS A 226 -8.60 17.36 9.69
C LYS A 226 -8.18 17.42 8.22
N THR A 227 -6.95 17.83 7.95
CA THR A 227 -6.34 17.69 6.62
C THR A 227 -5.59 16.36 6.57
N GLU A 228 -5.65 15.68 5.43
CA GLU A 228 -4.84 14.48 5.18
C GLU A 228 -3.35 14.78 5.26
N GLN A 229 -2.59 13.84 5.83
CA GLN A 229 -1.14 13.89 5.80
C GLN A 229 -0.66 12.82 4.82
N VAL A 230 -0.08 13.23 3.70
CA VAL A 230 0.43 12.26 2.73
C VAL A 230 1.79 11.73 3.18
N PHE A 231 1.92 10.41 3.18
CA PHE A 231 3.15 9.68 3.48
C PHE A 231 3.71 9.06 2.20
N TYR A 232 5.03 9.13 2.05
CA TYR A 232 5.74 8.53 0.93
C TYR A 232 6.50 7.28 1.36
N SER A 233 6.57 6.31 0.46
CA SER A 233 7.53 5.21 0.55
C SER A 233 8.42 5.20 -0.69
N TRP A 234 9.72 5.11 -0.47
CA TRP A 234 10.74 5.22 -1.50
C TRP A 234 11.41 3.86 -1.73
N PHE A 235 11.57 3.50 -3.00
CA PHE A 235 12.19 2.25 -3.43
C PHE A 235 13.07 2.54 -4.65
N ALA A 236 14.23 1.89 -4.74
CA ALA A 236 15.11 2.00 -5.89
C ALA A 236 15.65 0.63 -6.28
N THR A 237 15.96 0.44 -7.57
CA THR A 237 16.87 -0.61 -8.02
C THR A 237 18.31 -0.11 -7.98
N GLY A 238 19.24 -1.03 -8.27
CA GLY A 238 20.66 -0.72 -8.42
C GLY A 238 21.45 -0.91 -7.15
N ASP A 239 22.73 -0.54 -7.22
CA ASP A 239 23.71 -0.73 -6.14
C ASP A 239 23.76 0.47 -5.16
N GLY A 240 23.05 1.56 -5.47
CA GLY A 240 22.86 2.69 -4.54
C GLY A 240 21.85 2.40 -3.41
N GLU A 241 21.82 3.27 -2.40
CA GLU A 241 21.04 3.08 -1.17
C GLU A 241 20.05 4.23 -0.92
N VAL A 242 18.81 3.91 -0.57
CA VAL A 242 17.84 4.89 -0.06
C VAL A 242 18.07 5.06 1.44
N ASN A 243 18.47 6.24 1.90
CA ASN A 243 18.83 6.46 3.31
C ASN A 243 17.60 6.65 4.20
N SER A 244 16.49 7.17 3.65
CA SER A 244 15.21 7.29 4.37
C SER A 244 14.04 6.73 3.55
N PHE A 245 13.56 5.55 3.94
CA PHE A 245 12.50 4.84 3.20
C PHE A 245 11.12 5.49 3.31
N ARG A 246 10.93 6.41 4.26
CA ARG A 246 9.66 7.08 4.51
C ARG A 246 9.87 8.56 4.72
N SER A 247 9.00 9.34 4.10
CA SER A 247 8.92 10.79 4.26
C SER A 247 7.45 11.19 4.28
N LEU A 248 7.12 12.42 4.62
CA LEU A 248 5.72 12.86 4.78
C LEU A 248 5.54 14.36 4.62
N GLU A 249 4.39 14.76 4.10
CA GLU A 249 4.03 16.18 3.97
C GLU A 249 3.83 16.85 5.34
N PRO A 250 4.30 18.09 5.53
CA PRO A 250 3.90 18.90 6.67
C PRO A 250 2.42 19.28 6.54
N VAL A 251 1.64 19.13 7.60
CA VAL A 251 0.20 19.43 7.56
C VAL A 251 -0.28 20.08 8.86
N ASP A 252 -1.17 21.07 8.78
CA ASP A 252 -1.81 21.71 9.94
C ASP A 252 -0.82 22.13 11.06
N GLY A 253 0.37 22.62 10.67
CA GLY A 253 1.44 23.01 11.60
C GLY A 253 2.21 21.84 12.24
N LYS A 254 1.92 20.60 11.87
CA LYS A 254 2.73 19.43 12.22
C LYS A 254 3.98 19.39 11.33
N PRO A 255 5.15 19.05 11.91
CA PRO A 255 6.37 18.92 11.11
C PRO A 255 6.23 17.77 10.10
N GLY A 256 6.82 17.98 8.93
CA GLY A 256 6.96 17.00 7.87
C GLY A 256 8.11 17.43 6.96
N ASP A 257 8.78 16.43 6.39
CA ASP A 257 9.76 16.60 5.34
C ASP A 257 9.40 15.56 4.28
N PRO A 258 8.95 15.98 3.09
CA PRO A 258 8.55 15.05 2.05
C PRO A 258 9.76 14.47 1.31
N THR A 259 10.98 14.94 1.57
CA THR A 259 12.18 14.53 0.83
C THR A 259 12.74 13.19 1.31
N THR A 260 13.55 12.56 0.44
CA THR A 260 14.43 11.45 0.82
C THR A 260 15.83 11.71 0.30
N THR A 261 16.85 11.14 0.95
CA THR A 261 18.21 11.07 0.41
C THR A 261 18.51 9.69 -0.16
N TYR A 262 19.29 9.69 -1.24
CA TYR A 262 19.74 8.50 -1.96
C TYR A 262 21.24 8.60 -2.19
N GLN A 263 21.99 7.59 -1.75
CA GLN A 263 23.39 7.45 -2.05
C GLN A 263 23.53 6.74 -3.40
N THR A 264 24.08 7.44 -4.41
CA THR A 264 24.32 6.86 -5.72
C THR A 264 25.50 5.90 -5.70
N SER A 265 25.50 4.93 -6.63
CA SER A 265 26.56 3.93 -6.73
C SER A 265 27.89 4.50 -7.24
N MET A 266 28.96 3.75 -6.99
CA MET A 266 30.31 4.07 -7.46
C MET A 266 30.53 3.76 -8.95
N THR A 267 29.64 2.99 -9.57
CA THR A 267 29.77 2.52 -10.96
C THR A 267 28.55 2.92 -11.77
N PRO A 268 28.70 3.28 -13.06
CA PRO A 268 27.55 3.63 -13.88
C PRO A 268 26.51 2.52 -13.97
N GLU A 269 25.25 2.89 -13.78
CA GLU A 269 24.12 1.97 -13.85
C GLU A 269 22.83 2.72 -14.21
N ARG A 270 21.82 1.97 -14.67
CA ARG A 270 20.47 2.49 -14.84
C ARG A 270 19.61 2.03 -13.67
N ILE A 271 19.04 2.99 -12.95
CA ILE A 271 18.16 2.72 -11.80
C ILE A 271 16.71 3.05 -12.14
N THR A 272 15.79 2.38 -11.44
CA THR A 272 14.39 2.78 -11.36
C THR A 272 14.06 3.17 -9.93
N LEU A 273 13.53 4.38 -9.75
CA LEU A 273 13.01 4.92 -8.50
C LEU A 273 11.48 4.85 -8.52
N TRP A 274 10.91 4.31 -7.45
CA TRP A 274 9.47 4.34 -7.17
C TRP A 274 9.20 5.17 -5.93
N VAL A 275 8.17 6.01 -6.02
CA VAL A 275 7.68 6.82 -4.90
C VAL A 275 6.19 6.59 -4.77
N VAL A 276 5.77 6.04 -3.64
CA VAL A 276 4.35 5.72 -3.38
C VAL A 276 3.78 6.69 -2.36
N ALA A 277 2.82 7.51 -2.77
CA ALA A 277 2.03 8.39 -1.89
C ALA A 277 0.83 7.65 -1.28
N ARG A 278 0.57 7.91 0.00
CA ARG A 278 -0.59 7.39 0.75
C ARG A 278 -1.16 8.48 1.65
N ASP A 279 -2.46 8.74 1.56
CA ASP A 279 -3.14 9.80 2.33
C ASP A 279 -3.54 9.38 3.77
N GLY A 280 -3.36 8.11 4.13
CA GLY A 280 -3.75 7.54 5.42
C GLY A 280 -5.24 7.15 5.54
N ARG A 281 -6.09 7.48 4.56
CA ARG A 281 -7.51 7.13 4.49
C ARG A 281 -7.83 6.07 3.44
N GLY A 282 -6.90 5.76 2.55
CA GLY A 282 -6.99 4.68 1.58
C GLY A 282 -6.61 5.08 0.16
N GLY A 283 -6.46 6.38 -0.12
CA GLY A 283 -5.93 6.85 -1.37
C GLY A 283 -4.46 6.50 -1.51
N VAL A 284 -4.11 6.05 -2.71
CA VAL A 284 -2.77 5.65 -3.09
C VAL A 284 -2.51 6.08 -4.52
N ASP A 285 -1.32 6.60 -4.77
CA ASP A 285 -0.80 6.83 -6.12
C ASP A 285 0.72 6.76 -6.10
N TRP A 286 1.36 6.73 -7.26
CA TRP A 286 2.81 6.60 -7.33
C TRP A 286 3.41 7.27 -8.55
N ALA A 287 4.69 7.62 -8.44
CA ALA A 287 5.54 8.01 -9.55
C ALA A 287 6.64 6.97 -9.76
N ILE A 288 7.02 6.79 -11.03
CA ILE A 288 8.15 5.94 -11.44
C ILE A 288 9.10 6.80 -12.27
N ARG A 289 10.40 6.74 -11.96
CA ARG A 289 11.45 7.41 -12.74
C ARG A 289 12.57 6.43 -13.01
N THR A 290 13.01 6.36 -14.27
CA THR A 290 14.17 5.57 -14.67
C THR A 290 15.24 6.52 -15.17
N VAL A 291 16.40 6.52 -14.52
CA VAL A 291 17.51 7.45 -14.80
C VAL A 291 18.84 6.72 -14.80
N ASP A 292 19.84 7.31 -15.44
CA ASP A 292 21.22 6.86 -15.35
C ASP A 292 21.90 7.45 -14.10
N VAL A 293 22.76 6.67 -13.48
CA VAL A 293 23.77 7.11 -12.51
C VAL A 293 25.11 7.07 -13.22
N GLY A 294 25.84 8.19 -13.23
CA GLY A 294 27.05 8.34 -14.03
C GLY A 294 26.78 8.52 -15.54
N PRO A 295 27.85 8.75 -16.32
CA PRO A 295 27.79 8.90 -17.78
C PRO A 295 27.59 7.57 -18.53
#